data_AF-A0A7L6A9L1-F1
#
_entry.id   AF-A0A7L6A9L1-F1
#
_cell.length_a   1.000
_cell.length_b   1.000
_cell.length_c   1.000
_cell.angle_alpha   90.00
_cell.angle_beta   90.00
_cell.angle_gamma   90.00
#
_symmetry.space_group_name_H-M   'P 1'
#
loop_
_entity.id
_entity.type
_entity.pdbx_description
1 polymer ?
#
loop_
_entity_poly.entity_id
_entity_poly.type
_entity_poly.pdbx_seq_one_letter_code
_entity_poly.pdbx_strand_id
1 'polypeptide(L)'
;MNLAARQRELDRVLSEYRPLWHAQPFREIRPSWCRRWPALTADLLALDDGEQARLADDGEAAAALVARHLPAVAVLPELADVAVGRKNRSRTMTASGTGRSPDASGRRSRRLPRPSMGRAFP
;
A
#
# COMPACT_ATOMS: atom_id res chain seq x y z
N MET A 1 -25.13 -21.39 -2.74
CA MET A 1 -24.54 -21.15 -4.08
C MET A 1 -23.42 -22.14 -4.33
N ASN A 2 -23.26 -22.63 -5.56
CA ASN A 2 -22.08 -23.42 -5.96
C ASN A 2 -20.85 -22.50 -6.07
N LEU A 3 -19.65 -23.01 -5.78
CA LEU A 3 -18.38 -22.27 -5.89
C LEU A 3 -18.20 -21.58 -7.25
N ALA A 4 -18.56 -22.24 -8.35
CA ALA A 4 -18.46 -21.66 -9.69
C ALA A 4 -19.41 -20.48 -9.90
N ALA A 5 -20.60 -20.51 -9.28
CA ALA A 5 -21.54 -19.38 -9.33
C ALA A 5 -21.02 -18.21 -8.48
N ARG A 6 -20.47 -18.50 -7.30
CA ARG A 6 -19.83 -17.51 -6.42
C ARG A 6 -18.65 -16.81 -7.11
N GLN A 7 -17.80 -17.58 -7.79
CA GLN A 7 -16.66 -17.04 -8.54
C GLN A 7 -17.11 -16.12 -9.69
N ARG A 8 -18.11 -16.51 -10.48
CA ARG A 8 -18.65 -15.67 -11.56
C ARG A 8 -19.21 -14.36 -11.06
N GLU A 9 -19.90 -14.39 -9.92
CA GLU A 9 -20.44 -13.17 -9.31
C GLU A 9 -19.33 -12.26 -8.81
N LEU A 10 -18.30 -12.84 -8.19
CA LEU A 10 -17.11 -12.09 -7.77
C LEU A 10 -16.41 -11.44 -8.97
N ASP A 11 -16.18 -12.18 -10.05
CA ASP A 11 -15.55 -11.67 -11.27
C ASP A 11 -16.37 -10.55 -11.92
N ARG A 12 -17.71 -10.67 -11.90
CA ARG A 12 -18.62 -9.64 -12.39
C ARG A 12 -18.45 -8.34 -11.59
N VAL A 13 -18.54 -8.41 -10.27
CA VAL A 13 -18.42 -7.24 -9.39
C VAL A 13 -17.02 -6.62 -9.51
N LEU A 14 -15.95 -7.42 -9.49
CA LEU A 14 -14.59 -6.92 -9.65
C LEU A 14 -14.37 -6.25 -11.01
N SER A 15 -14.96 -6.78 -12.09
CA SER A 15 -14.85 -6.19 -13.43
C SER A 15 -15.56 -4.84 -13.51
N GLU A 16 -16.73 -4.72 -12.88
CA GLU A 16 -17.52 -3.48 -12.85
C GLU A 16 -16.77 -2.35 -12.11
N TYR A 17 -16.16 -2.68 -10.98
CA TYR A 17 -15.42 -1.72 -10.15
C TYR A 17 -13.92 -1.66 -10.46
N ARG A 18 -13.49 -2.17 -11.62
CA ARG A 18 -12.08 -2.17 -12.06
C ARG A 18 -11.36 -0.83 -11.90
N PRO A 19 -11.95 0.33 -12.21
CA PRO A 19 -11.27 1.62 -12.05
C PRO A 19 -10.84 1.94 -10.61
N LEU A 20 -11.48 1.34 -9.61
CA LEU A 20 -11.27 1.61 -8.19
C LEU A 20 -10.08 0.83 -7.61
N TRP A 21 -9.89 -0.43 -7.99
CA TRP A 21 -8.82 -1.29 -7.47
C TRP A 21 -7.63 -1.45 -8.43
N HIS A 22 -7.81 -1.19 -9.72
CA HIS A 22 -6.72 -1.29 -10.68
C HIS A 22 -5.75 -0.12 -10.50
N ALA A 23 -4.46 -0.44 -10.35
CA ALA A 23 -3.40 0.56 -10.25
C ALA A 23 -3.47 1.51 -11.47
N GLN A 24 -3.56 2.81 -11.20
CA GLN A 24 -3.61 3.81 -12.23
C GLN A 24 -2.19 4.17 -12.70
N PRO A 25 -2.02 4.62 -13.94
CA PRO A 25 -0.73 5.11 -14.42
C PRO A 25 -0.24 6.26 -13.53
N PHE A 26 1.04 6.25 -13.15
CA PHE A 26 1.68 7.24 -12.27
C PHE A 26 1.61 8.70 -12.73
N ARG A 27 1.07 8.96 -13.92
CA ARG A 27 0.97 10.30 -14.52
C ARG A 27 -0.31 11.05 -14.14
N GLU A 28 -1.26 10.40 -13.47
CA GLU A 28 -2.53 11.02 -13.07
C GLU A 28 -2.51 11.43 -11.60
N ILE A 29 -2.56 12.74 -11.33
CA ILE A 29 -2.60 13.30 -9.97
C ILE A 29 -3.90 12.95 -9.24
N ARG A 30 -5.04 12.94 -9.96
CA ARG A 30 -6.32 12.43 -9.44
C ARG A 30 -6.90 11.41 -10.40
N PRO A 31 -7.13 10.17 -9.94
CA PRO A 31 -7.83 9.17 -10.74
C PRO A 31 -9.18 9.67 -11.22
N SER A 32 -9.55 9.30 -12.44
CA SER A 32 -10.85 9.66 -13.04
C SER A 32 -12.06 9.18 -12.21
N TRP A 33 -11.93 8.08 -11.46
CA TRP A 33 -12.97 7.58 -10.57
C TRP A 33 -13.31 8.54 -9.43
N CYS A 34 -12.37 9.40 -9.00
CA CYS A 34 -12.63 10.41 -7.99
C CYS A 34 -13.71 11.41 -8.43
N ARG A 35 -13.83 11.66 -9.74
CA ARG A 35 -14.89 12.48 -10.32
C ARG A 35 -16.23 11.75 -10.39
N ARG A 36 -16.20 10.42 -10.51
CA ARG A 36 -17.39 9.57 -10.59
C ARG A 36 -18.02 9.33 -9.22
N TRP A 37 -17.21 9.26 -8.16
CA TRP A 37 -17.66 9.06 -6.78
C TRP A 37 -17.03 10.08 -5.83
N PRO A 38 -17.48 11.35 -5.88
CA PRO A 38 -16.89 12.42 -5.07
C PRO A 38 -17.13 12.21 -3.57
N ALA A 39 -18.28 11.64 -3.17
CA ALA A 39 -18.60 11.35 -1.77
C ALA A 39 -17.66 10.29 -1.17
N LEU A 40 -17.46 9.17 -1.87
CA LEU A 40 -16.46 8.16 -1.50
C LEU A 40 -15.06 8.77 -1.39
N THR A 41 -14.71 9.65 -2.33
CA THR A 41 -13.40 10.29 -2.35
C THR A 41 -13.21 11.24 -1.16
N ALA A 42 -14.24 11.99 -0.79
CA ALA A 42 -14.21 12.87 0.37
C ALA A 42 -14.00 12.08 1.66
N ASP A 43 -14.75 10.98 1.82
CA ASP A 43 -14.61 10.09 2.98
C ASP A 43 -13.21 9.48 3.05
N LEU A 44 -12.67 8.98 1.94
CA LEU A 44 -11.31 8.42 1.90
C LEU A 44 -10.22 9.46 2.21
N LEU A 45 -10.40 10.72 1.79
CA LEU A 45 -9.45 11.80 2.10
C LEU A 45 -9.61 12.35 3.53
N ALA A 46 -10.73 12.08 4.18
CA ALA A 46 -10.97 12.46 5.57
C ALA A 46 -10.41 11.45 6.58
N LEU A 47 -10.05 10.25 6.13
CA LEU A 47 -9.45 9.22 6.99
C LEU A 47 -8.10 9.68 7.53
N ASP A 48 -7.89 9.46 8.82
CA ASP A 48 -6.57 9.59 9.40
C ASP A 48 -5.69 8.35 9.10
N ASP A 49 -4.38 8.47 9.31
CA ASP A 49 -3.42 7.37 9.06
C ASP A 49 -3.74 6.10 9.86
N GLY A 50 -4.33 6.24 11.06
CA GLY A 50 -4.70 5.13 11.93
C GLY A 50 -5.95 4.40 11.45
N GLU A 51 -6.96 5.14 11.01
CA GLU A 51 -8.16 4.61 10.37
C GLU A 51 -7.80 3.93 9.04
N GLN A 52 -6.94 4.56 8.23
CA GLN A 52 -6.44 3.97 7.01
C GLN A 52 -5.70 2.64 7.27
N ALA A 53 -4.83 2.59 8.29
CA ALA A 53 -4.11 1.38 8.66
C ALA A 53 -5.06 0.27 9.12
N ARG A 54 -6.10 0.59 9.91
CA ARG A 54 -7.12 -0.38 10.31
C ARG A 54 -7.89 -0.95 9.14
N LEU A 55 -8.30 -0.10 8.20
CA LEU A 55 -9.02 -0.53 6.99
C LEU A 55 -8.14 -1.37 6.06
N ALA A 56 -6.82 -1.13 6.04
CA ALA A 56 -5.89 -1.98 5.29
C ALA A 56 -5.76 -3.39 5.89
N ASP A 57 -5.89 -3.53 7.21
CA ASP A 57 -5.84 -4.80 7.93
C ASP A 57 -7.21 -5.52 8.00
N ASP A 58 -8.32 -4.78 7.91
CA ASP A 58 -9.70 -5.29 8.01
C ASP A 58 -10.49 -5.07 6.70
N GLY A 59 -10.50 -6.11 5.87
CA GLY A 59 -11.22 -6.11 4.59
C GLY A 59 -12.73 -6.04 4.72
N GLU A 60 -13.32 -6.48 5.83
CA GLU A 60 -14.77 -6.36 6.07
C GLU A 60 -15.13 -4.92 6.41
N ALA A 61 -14.36 -4.28 7.28
CA ALA A 61 -14.53 -2.86 7.59
C ALA A 61 -14.30 -1.98 6.34
N ALA A 62 -13.30 -2.30 5.52
CA ALA A 62 -13.07 -1.62 4.25
C ALA A 62 -14.26 -1.77 3.28
N ALA A 63 -14.79 -2.99 3.13
CA ALA A 63 -15.96 -3.23 2.28
C ALA A 63 -17.21 -2.50 2.80
N ALA A 64 -17.42 -2.47 4.12
CA ALA A 64 -18.54 -1.78 4.75
C ALA A 64 -18.47 -0.25 4.54
N LEU A 65 -17.26 0.34 4.57
CA LEU A 65 -17.07 1.77 4.26
C LEU A 65 -17.43 2.06 2.80
N VAL A 66 -16.89 1.27 1.87
CA VAL A 66 -17.12 1.46 0.43
C VAL A 66 -18.59 1.20 0.07
N ALA A 67 -19.25 0.23 0.71
CA ALA A 67 -20.64 -0.14 0.48
C ALA A 67 -21.64 1.00 0.75
N ARG A 68 -21.28 1.97 1.60
CA ARG A 68 -22.10 3.18 1.84
C ARG A 68 -22.31 4.01 0.58
N HIS A 69 -21.32 3.99 -0.32
CA HIS A 69 -21.33 4.72 -1.58
C HIS A 69 -21.60 3.82 -2.78
N LEU A 70 -21.23 2.54 -2.67
CA LEU A 70 -21.32 1.52 -3.72
C LEU A 70 -21.98 0.25 -3.16
N PRO A 71 -23.32 0.18 -3.08
CA PRO A 71 -24.02 -0.92 -2.42
C PRO A 71 -23.70 -2.31 -3.01
N ALA A 72 -23.37 -2.39 -4.30
CA ALA A 72 -22.97 -3.63 -4.97
C ALA A 72 -21.66 -4.23 -4.41
N VAL A 73 -20.86 -3.45 -3.68
CA VAL A 73 -19.62 -3.91 -3.02
C VAL A 73 -19.91 -4.63 -1.69
N ALA A 74 -21.12 -4.47 -1.11
CA ALA A 74 -21.49 -5.09 0.16
C ALA A 74 -21.42 -6.63 0.14
N VAL A 75 -21.56 -7.23 -1.04
CA VAL A 75 -21.50 -8.68 -1.23
C VAL A 75 -20.05 -9.21 -1.29
N LEU A 76 -19.04 -8.33 -1.44
CA LEU A 76 -17.65 -8.75 -1.59
C LEU A 76 -17.09 -9.56 -0.41
N PRO A 77 -17.31 -9.22 0.86
CA PRO A 77 -16.83 -10.04 1.98
C PRO A 77 -17.37 -11.47 1.90
N GLU A 78 -18.68 -11.60 1.66
CA GLU A 78 -19.34 -12.89 1.50
C GLU A 78 -18.85 -13.66 0.26
N LEU A 79 -18.44 -12.98 -0.81
CA LEU A 79 -17.89 -13.63 -2.00
C LEU A 79 -16.40 -13.96 -1.89
N ALA A 80 -15.63 -13.13 -1.18
CA ALA A 80 -14.18 -13.19 -1.05
C ALA A 80 -13.70 -14.08 0.10
N ASP A 81 -14.61 -14.55 0.96
CA ASP A 81 -14.33 -15.52 2.02
C ASP A 81 -13.98 -16.92 1.42
N VAL A 82 -12.81 -16.97 0.78
CA VAL A 82 -12.12 -18.15 0.30
C VAL A 82 -11.21 -18.58 1.44
N ALA A 83 -11.77 -19.32 2.39
CA ALA A 83 -11.08 -20.02 3.47
C ALA A 83 -9.79 -19.31 3.94
N VAL A 84 -9.92 -18.41 4.91
CA VAL A 84 -8.82 -17.78 5.66
C VAL A 84 -8.01 -18.83 6.46
N GLY A 85 -7.40 -19.79 5.78
CA GLY A 85 -6.59 -20.87 6.35
C GLY A 85 -5.09 -20.60 6.28
N ARG A 86 -4.65 -19.47 5.71
CA ARG A 86 -3.21 -19.25 5.43
C ARG A 86 -2.72 -17.81 5.64
N LYS A 87 -3.17 -17.13 6.69
CA LYS A 87 -2.59 -15.82 7.07
C LYS A 87 -2.18 -15.68 8.55
N ASN A 88 -2.01 -16.78 9.30
CA ASN A 88 -1.60 -16.72 10.72
C ASN A 88 -0.17 -17.23 10.98
N ARG A 89 0.70 -17.36 9.97
CA ARG A 89 2.11 -17.74 10.18
C ARG A 89 3.03 -16.76 9.48
N SER A 90 3.32 -15.63 10.12
CA SER A 90 4.62 -14.91 10.08
C SER A 90 4.47 -13.44 10.50
N ARG A 91 3.76 -13.18 11.60
CA ARG A 91 3.86 -11.88 12.28
C ARG A 91 4.16 -12.06 13.75
N THR A 92 5.16 -12.89 14.03
CA THR A 92 5.95 -12.77 15.25
C THR A 92 6.88 -11.57 15.07
N MET A 93 6.38 -10.37 15.38
CA MET A 93 7.24 -9.31 15.86
C MET A 93 7.76 -9.77 17.24
N THR A 94 8.95 -10.34 17.28
CA THR A 94 9.78 -10.25 18.49
C THR A 94 10.44 -8.88 18.48
N ALA A 95 9.77 -7.94 19.15
CA ALA A 95 10.41 -6.74 19.65
C ALA A 95 11.49 -7.17 20.66
N SER A 96 12.74 -7.10 20.24
CA SER A 96 13.90 -7.12 21.14
C SER A 96 14.70 -5.86 20.84
N GLY A 97 14.32 -4.75 21.47
CA GLY A 97 15.26 -3.67 21.68
C GLY A 97 16.40 -4.17 22.56
N THR A 98 17.63 -3.79 22.24
CA THR A 98 18.63 -3.16 23.13
C THR A 98 19.97 -3.19 22.40
N GLY A 99 20.45 -2.02 22.00
CA GLY A 99 21.72 -1.88 21.28
C GLY A 99 22.12 -0.42 21.15
N ARG A 100 22.23 0.25 22.30
CA ARG A 100 22.88 1.54 22.49
C ARG A 100 24.24 1.53 21.79
N SER A 101 24.43 2.36 20.75
CA SER A 101 25.74 2.57 20.15
C SER A 101 26.22 4.00 20.45
N PRO A 102 27.19 4.17 21.35
CA PRO A 102 27.93 5.41 21.52
C PRO A 102 29.36 5.24 20.98
N ASP A 103 29.70 5.90 19.87
CA ASP A 103 30.94 6.66 19.74
C ASP A 103 31.11 7.30 18.36
N ALA A 104 31.08 8.63 18.37
CA ALA A 104 31.89 9.42 17.47
C ALA A 104 33.31 9.46 18.06
N SER A 105 34.33 9.22 17.22
CA SER A 105 35.66 9.88 17.20
C SER A 105 36.77 8.90 16.80
N GLY A 106 37.42 9.12 15.65
CA GLY A 106 38.59 8.30 15.31
C GLY A 106 39.18 8.39 13.91
N ARG A 107 39.73 9.57 13.55
CA ARG A 107 40.91 9.77 12.67
C ARG A 107 41.12 8.82 11.47
N ARG A 108 41.04 9.38 10.26
CA ARG A 108 42.02 9.06 9.20
C ARG A 108 42.39 10.29 8.37
N SER A 109 43.36 11.03 8.89
CA SER A 109 44.29 11.80 8.06
C SER A 109 45.21 10.81 7.33
N ARG A 110 45.25 10.85 5.99
CA ARG A 110 46.39 10.48 5.14
C ARG A 110 46.13 11.06 3.75
N ARG A 111 46.65 12.27 3.52
CA ARG A 111 47.84 12.53 2.67
C ARG A 111 47.56 12.28 1.19
N LEU A 112 47.21 13.37 0.50
CA LEU A 112 47.46 13.57 -0.92
C LEU A 112 48.97 13.50 -1.18
N PRO A 113 49.42 12.80 -2.22
CA PRO A 113 50.64 13.16 -2.92
C PRO A 113 50.29 13.99 -4.17
N ARG A 114 50.88 15.18 -4.22
CA ARG A 114 51.05 16.00 -5.43
C ARG A 114 52.00 15.28 -6.38
N PRO A 115 51.82 15.39 -7.70
CA PRO A 115 52.95 15.51 -8.60
C PRO A 115 53.02 16.92 -9.19
N SER A 116 54.16 17.54 -8.95
CA SER A 116 54.63 18.82 -9.45
C SER A 116 54.91 18.81 -10.96
N MET A 117 54.78 19.99 -11.54
CA MET A 117 55.02 20.41 -12.92
C MET A 117 56.20 19.76 -13.64
N GLY A 118 55.97 19.43 -14.91
CA GLY A 118 56.98 19.44 -15.98
C GLY A 118 56.42 20.22 -17.17
N ARG A 119 56.86 21.48 -17.33
CA ARG A 119 56.67 22.31 -18.52
C ARG A 119 57.43 21.71 -19.71
N ALA A 120 56.87 21.80 -20.92
CA ALA A 120 57.49 22.49 -22.07
C ALA A 120 56.59 22.38 -23.32
N PHE A 121 56.05 23.52 -23.75
CA PHE A 121 55.79 23.89 -25.15
C PHE A 121 57.14 24.08 -25.89
N PRO A 122 57.21 24.30 -27.21
CA PRO A 122 56.13 24.58 -28.16
C PRO A 122 55.91 23.55 -29.27
#